data_AF-A0A7I6GXX5-F1
#
_entry.id   AF-A0A7I6GXX5-F1
#
_cell.length_a   1.000
_cell.length_b   1.000
_cell.length_c   1.000
_cell.angle_alpha   90.00
_cell.angle_beta   90.00
_cell.angle_gamma   90.00
#
_symmetry.space_group_name_H-M   'P 1'
#
loop_
_entity.id
_entity.type
_entity.pdbx_description
1 polymer ?
#
loop_
_entity_poly.entity_id
_entity_poly.type
_entity_poly.pdbx_seq_one_letter_code
_entity_poly.pdbx_strand_id
1 'polypeptide(L)' 'MLKLVNYLLLALLLCCTTIASLPDEPKPPIIQTLGALAKYEAQLSDYVMYLVIFLSKTKVKVNDPNYP' A
#
# COMPACT_ATOMS: atom_id res chain seq x y z
N MET A 1 12.28 26.20 -24.94
CA MET A 1 12.83 25.20 -24.00
C MET A 1 12.02 25.07 -22.70
N LEU A 2 11.55 26.17 -22.10
CA LEU A 2 10.76 26.15 -20.86
C LEU A 2 9.50 25.24 -20.92
N LYS A 3 8.79 25.24 -22.06
CA LYS A 3 7.59 24.40 -22.26
C LYS A 3 7.91 22.90 -22.23
N LEU A 4 9.03 22.48 -22.82
CA LEU A 4 9.45 21.07 -22.88
C LEU A 4 9.80 20.54 -21.48
N VAL A 5 10.49 21.37 -20.68
CA VAL A 5 10.85 21.05 -19.29
C VAL A 5 9.60 20.91 -18.42
N ASN A 6 8.60 21.78 -18.61
CA ASN A 6 7.32 21.65 -17.90
C ASN A 6 6.55 20.39 -18.28
N TYR A 7 6.53 20.00 -19.56
CA TYR A 7 5.91 18.73 -19.96
C TYR A 7 6.65 17.51 -19.40
N LEU A 8 7.98 17.55 -19.34
CA LEU A 8 8.79 16.49 -18.75
C LEU A 8 8.54 16.37 -17.24
N LEU A 9 8.44 17.49 -16.53
CA LEU A 9 8.08 17.53 -15.10
C LEU A 9 6.68 16.97 -14.86
N LEU A 10 5.70 17.33 -15.70
CA LEU A 10 4.33 16.83 -15.58
C LEU A 10 4.27 15.32 -15.81
N ALA A 11 4.99 14.82 -16.83
CA ALA A 11 5.11 13.39 -17.11
C ALA A 11 5.77 12.65 -15.93
N LEU A 12 6.85 13.20 -15.36
CA LEU A 12 7.53 12.61 -14.21
C LEU A 12 6.61 12.53 -12.98
N LEU A 13 5.83 13.59 -12.69
CA LEU A 13 4.86 13.62 -11.60
C LEU A 13 3.73 12.60 -11.79
N LEU A 14 3.25 12.42 -13.03
CA LEU A 14 2.23 11.41 -13.35
C LEU A 14 2.77 9.97 -13.21
N CYS A 15 4.03 9.73 -13.59
CA CYS A 15 4.69 8.42 -13.44
C CYS A 15 4.95 8.03 -11.97
N CYS A 16 5.14 9.01 -11.09
CA CYS A 16 5.37 8.80 -9.65
C CYS A 16 4.14 8.37 -8.86
N THR A 17 2.96 8.25 -9.48
CA THR A 17 1.75 7.74 -8.83
C THR A 17 1.73 6.22 -8.67
N THR A 18 2.73 5.52 -9.20
CA THR A 18 2.91 4.06 -9.03
C THR A 18 3.83 3.72 -7.84
N ILE A 19 3.90 4.59 -6.83
CA ILE A 19 4.29 4.11 -5.51
C ILE A 19 3.19 3.11 -5.15
N ALA A 20 3.55 1.85 -4.91
CA ALA A 20 2.64 0.87 -4.35
C ALA A 20 2.10 1.46 -3.04
N SER A 21 0.96 2.15 -3.12
CA SER A 21 0.32 2.74 -1.97
C SER A 21 -0.03 1.56 -1.09
N LEU A 22 0.60 1.50 0.08
CA LEU A 22 0.20 0.55 1.11
C LEU A 22 -1.31 0.70 1.27
N PRO A 23 -2.08 -0.39 1.23
CA PRO A 23 -3.50 -0.32 1.51
C PRO A 23 -3.70 0.34 2.87
N ASP A 24 -4.77 1.12 3.02
CA ASP A 24 -5.10 1.69 4.31
C ASP A 24 -5.54 0.57 5.26
N GLU A 25 -5.12 0.66 6.52
CA GLU A 25 -5.57 -0.28 7.54
C GLU A 25 -7.10 -0.17 7.70
N PRO A 26 -7.84 -1.30 7.65
CA PRO A 26 -9.28 -1.28 7.82
C PRO A 26 -9.63 -0.79 9.22
N LYS A 27 -10.66 0.05 9.32
CA LYS A 27 -11.12 0.60 10.60
C LYS A 27 -12.14 -0.32 11.24
N PRO A 28 -12.08 -0.54 12.57
CA PRO A 28 -13.11 -1.29 13.28
C PRO A 28 -14.51 -0.71 13.05
N PRO A 29 -15.55 -1.55 12.94
CA PRO A 29 -16.90 -1.08 12.74
C PRO A 29 -17.41 -0.36 13.99
N ILE A 30 -18.11 0.76 13.80
CA ILE A 30 -18.72 1.53 14.90
C ILE A 30 -19.80 0.71 15.60
N ILE A 31 -20.58 -0.05 14.83
CA ILE A 31 -21.63 -0.93 15.33
C ILE A 31 -21.15 -2.37 15.19
N GLN A 32 -21.05 -3.06 16.32
CA GLN A 32 -20.50 -4.42 16.40
C GLN A 32 -21.56 -5.49 16.14
N THR A 33 -22.24 -5.43 14.99
CA THR A 33 -23.08 -6.56 14.56
C THR A 33 -22.18 -7.70 14.09
N LEU A 34 -22.67 -8.94 14.18
CA LEU A 34 -21.92 -10.12 13.71
C LEU A 34 -21.47 -9.98 12.25
N GLY A 35 -22.34 -9.47 11.38
CA GLY A 35 -22.01 -9.25 9.97
C GLY A 35 -20.96 -8.15 9.76
N ALA A 36 -20.99 -7.08 10.55
CA ALA A 36 -19.98 -6.03 10.48
C ALA A 36 -18.61 -6.52 10.97
N LEU A 37 -18.59 -7.32 12.03
CA LEU A 37 -17.37 -7.93 12.55
C LEU A 37 -16.78 -8.95 11.56
N ALA A 38 -17.60 -9.83 10.99
CA ALA A 38 -17.14 -10.79 9.97
C ALA A 38 -16.57 -10.09 8.73
N LYS A 39 -17.19 -8.99 8.29
CA LYS A 39 -16.65 -8.16 7.20
C LYS A 39 -15.31 -7.53 7.58
N TYR A 40 -15.21 -6.99 8.80
CA TYR A 40 -13.99 -6.38 9.29
C TYR A 40 -12.84 -7.40 9.41
N GLU A 41 -13.13 -8.60 9.91
CA GLU A 41 -12.18 -9.71 10.00
C GLU A 41 -11.61 -10.10 8.63
N ALA A 42 -12.48 -10.23 7.61
CA ALA A 42 -12.04 -10.52 6.25
C ALA A 42 -11.11 -9.43 5.70
N GLN A 43 -11.50 -8.15 5.85
CA GLN A 43 -10.69 -7.01 5.41
C GLN A 43 -9.35 -6.94 6.14
N LEU A 44 -9.33 -7.20 7.45
CA LEU A 44 -8.12 -7.21 8.25
C LEU A 44 -7.18 -8.36 7.84
N SER A 45 -7.75 -9.53 7.55
CA SER A 45 -6.99 -10.70 7.09
C SER A 45 -6.31 -10.43 5.75
N ASP A 46 -7.02 -9.82 4.80
CA ASP A 46 -6.46 -9.41 3.50
C ASP A 46 -5.34 -8.37 3.67
N TYR A 47 -5.55 -7.39 4.55
CA TYR A 47 -4.56 -6.36 4.86
C TYR A 47 -3.27 -6.96 5.43
N VAL A 48 -3.38 -7.84 6.43
CA VAL A 48 -2.22 -8.54 7.02
C VAL A 48 -1.52 -9.40 5.98
N MET A 49 -2.26 -10.13 5.15
CA MET A 49 -1.69 -10.94 4.07
C MET A 49 -0.88 -10.08 3.08
N TYR A 50 -1.43 -8.92 2.68
CA TYR A 50 -0.71 -7.96 1.85
C TYR A 50 0.60 -7.53 2.52
N LEU A 51 0.56 -7.16 3.81
CA LEU A 51 1.76 -6.71 4.54
C LEU A 51 2.83 -7.80 4.61
N VAL A 52 2.46 -9.06 4.88
CA VAL A 52 3.40 -10.18 4.91
C VAL A 52 4.07 -10.37 3.55
N ILE A 53 3.29 -10.33 2.46
CA ILE A 53 3.83 -10.45 1.10
C ILE A 53 4.73 -9.26 0.78
N PHE A 54 4.31 -8.05 1.13
CA PHE A 54 5.06 -6.82 0.91
C PHE A 54 6.41 -6.86 1.62
N LEU A 55 6.44 -7.18 2.91
CA LEU A 55 7.67 -7.30 3.70
C LEU A 55 8.57 -8.40 3.15
N SER A 56 8.02 -9.58 2.83
CA SER A 56 8.78 -10.70 2.27
C SER A 56 9.45 -10.34 0.94
N LYS A 57 8.70 -9.72 0.01
CA LYS A 57 9.24 -9.28 -1.28
C LYS A 57 10.24 -8.13 -1.12
N THR A 58 9.97 -7.23 -0.18
CA THR A 58 10.86 -6.09 0.09
C THR A 58 12.17 -6.58 0.65
N LYS A 59 12.19 -7.49 1.64
CA LYS A 59 13.40 -8.10 2.20
C LYS A 59 14.36 -8.63 1.13
N VAL A 60 13.84 -9.40 0.17
CA VAL A 60 14.61 -9.92 -0.96
C VAL A 60 15.19 -8.80 -1.82
N LYS A 61 14.47 -7.69 -1.97
CA LYS A 61 14.86 -6.55 -2.81
C LYS A 61 15.86 -5.61 -2.14
N VAL A 62 15.72 -5.32 -0.85
CA VAL A 62 16.66 -4.45 -0.10
C VAL A 62 17.92 -5.20 0.33
N ASN A 63 17.87 -6.53 0.45
CA ASN A 63 19.01 -7.37 0.81
C ASN A 63 19.74 -6.89 2.08
N ASP A 64 18.97 -6.42 3.05
CA ASP A 64 19.46 -5.95 4.36
C ASP A 64 19.33 -7.09 5.39
N PRO A 65 20.43 -7.54 6.01
CA PRO A 65 20.42 -8.56 7.07
C PRO A 65 19.58 -8.19 8.28
N ASN A 66 19.38 -6.88 8.54
CA ASN A 66 18.60 -6.36 9.66
C ASN A 66 17.15 -6.02 9.27
N TYR A 67 16.72 -6.36 8.05
CA TYR A 67 15.36 -6.14 7.62
C TYR A 67 14.39 -7.03 8.44
N PRO A 68 13.37 -6.43 9.08
CA PRO A 68 12.43 -7.14 9.96
C PRO A 68 11.75 -8.34 9.27
#